data_AF-A0A970ABI2-F1
#
_entry.id   AF-A0A970ABI2-F1
#
_cell.length_a   1.000
_cell.length_b   1.000
_cell.length_c   1.000
_cell.angle_alpha   90.00
_cell.angle_beta   90.00
_cell.angle_gamma   90.00
#
_symmetry.space_group_name_H-M   'P 1'
#
loop_
_entity.id
_entity.type
_entity.pdbx_description
1 polymer ?
#
loop_
_entity_poly.entity_id
_entity_poly.type
_entity_poly.pdbx_seq_one_letter_code
_entity_poly.pdbx_strand_id
1 'polypeptide(L)'
;MAKNRVICTQNNVDYLSIRMAMASGARTVDELVKLAGVCAECEGCKNELNTILSSVCGCKEVSLEAVVNAVKNGADTVEKVGEMTGAGTGVDEETGEECGKCKVLIQNIIDLGR
;
A
#
# COMPACT_ATOMS: atom_id res chain seq x y z
N MET A 1 10.48 7.92 1.27
CA MET A 1 9.06 7.63 1.66
C MET A 1 8.11 8.82 1.38
N ALA A 2 6.89 8.56 0.91
CA ALA A 2 5.88 9.61 0.69
C ALA A 2 5.53 10.36 2.01
N LYS A 3 5.60 11.69 1.98
CA LYS A 3 5.22 12.56 3.10
C LYS A 3 3.71 12.49 3.37
N ASN A 4 3.33 12.54 4.65
CA ASN A 4 1.91 12.61 5.00
C ASN A 4 1.31 13.95 4.55
N ARG A 5 0.15 13.88 3.91
CA ARG A 5 -0.61 15.03 3.41
C ARG A 5 -2.10 14.68 3.34
N VAL A 6 -2.95 15.69 3.41
CA VAL A 6 -4.40 15.51 3.18
C VAL A 6 -4.63 15.13 1.72
N ILE A 7 -5.30 13.99 1.50
CA ILE A 7 -5.66 13.50 0.17
C ILE A 7 -7.12 13.79 -0.11
N CYS A 8 -8.00 13.46 0.85
CA CYS A 8 -9.42 13.79 0.75
C CYS A 8 -9.70 15.11 1.46
N THR A 9 -9.89 16.19 0.71
CA THR A 9 -10.16 17.51 1.30
C THR A 9 -11.56 17.64 1.91
N GLN A 10 -12.55 16.90 1.38
CA GLN A 10 -13.93 16.94 1.89
C GLN A 10 -14.06 16.37 3.30
N ASN A 11 -13.49 15.18 3.52
CA ASN A 11 -13.57 14.47 4.80
C ASN A 11 -12.28 14.61 5.64
N ASN A 12 -11.35 15.47 5.22
CA ASN A 12 -10.05 15.69 5.86
C ASN A 12 -9.27 14.38 6.14
N VAL A 13 -9.20 13.49 5.16
CA VAL A 13 -8.48 12.20 5.28
C VAL A 13 -7.10 12.32 4.64
N ASP A 14 -6.08 11.99 5.41
CA ASP A 14 -4.68 12.03 5.01
C ASP A 14 -4.17 10.70 4.44
N TYR A 15 -2.99 10.76 3.82
CA TYR A 15 -2.32 9.62 3.20
C TYR A 15 -2.08 8.48 4.20
N LEU A 16 -1.67 8.76 5.45
CA LEU A 16 -1.42 7.69 6.43
C LEU A 16 -2.72 6.98 6.82
N SER A 17 -3.81 7.71 6.99
CA SER A 17 -5.13 7.12 7.25
C SER A 17 -5.55 6.14 6.14
N ILE A 18 -5.30 6.48 4.87
CA ILE A 18 -5.52 5.58 3.72
C ILE A 18 -4.62 4.34 3.81
N ARG A 19 -3.33 4.51 4.12
CA ARG A 19 -2.38 3.39 4.26
C ARG A 19 -2.73 2.46 5.43
N MET A 20 -3.27 2.99 6.52
CA MET A 20 -3.78 2.20 7.65
C MET A 20 -5.03 1.40 7.26
N ALA A 21 -5.95 1.98 6.50
CA ALA A 21 -7.08 1.25 5.94
C ALA A 21 -6.62 0.12 5.00
N MET A 22 -5.60 0.37 4.18
CA MET A 22 -4.99 -0.68 3.35
C MET A 22 -4.33 -1.79 4.18
N ALA A 23 -3.68 -1.46 5.30
CA ALA A 23 -3.16 -2.44 6.26
C ALA A 23 -4.28 -3.25 6.93
N SER A 24 -5.48 -2.68 7.00
CA SER A 24 -6.69 -3.31 7.52
C SER A 24 -7.49 -4.08 6.46
N GLY A 25 -6.99 -4.15 5.22
CA GLY A 25 -7.59 -4.95 4.15
C GLY A 25 -8.19 -4.19 2.97
N ALA A 26 -8.17 -2.85 2.97
CA ALA A 26 -8.69 -2.08 1.84
C ALA A 26 -7.80 -2.24 0.59
N ARG A 27 -8.37 -2.73 -0.51
CA ARG A 27 -7.70 -2.89 -1.81
C ARG A 27 -8.47 -2.28 -2.98
N THR A 28 -9.61 -1.64 -2.70
CA THR A 28 -10.44 -0.94 -3.68
C THR A 28 -10.86 0.44 -3.15
N VAL A 29 -11.27 1.33 -4.05
CA VAL A 29 -11.78 2.65 -3.66
C VAL A 29 -13.01 2.53 -2.73
N ASP A 30 -13.92 1.59 -3.00
CA ASP A 30 -15.08 1.33 -2.15
C ASP A 30 -14.70 0.89 -0.74
N GLU A 31 -13.71 -0.02 -0.61
CA GLU A 31 -13.20 -0.41 0.71
C GLU A 31 -12.51 0.77 1.42
N LEU A 32 -11.84 1.67 0.70
CA LEU A 32 -11.27 2.89 1.28
C LEU A 32 -12.35 3.86 1.76
N VAL A 33 -13.47 3.99 1.04
CA VAL A 33 -14.61 4.79 1.50
C VAL A 33 -15.12 4.23 2.84
N LYS A 34 -15.24 2.90 2.96
CA LYS A 34 -15.72 2.23 4.18
C LYS A 34 -14.74 2.30 5.35
N LEU A 35 -13.44 2.09 5.10
CA LEU A 35 -12.43 1.93 6.15
C LEU A 35 -11.70 3.23 6.50
N ALA A 36 -11.42 4.08 5.51
CA ALA A 36 -10.73 5.36 5.71
C ALA A 36 -11.68 6.57 5.71
N GLY A 37 -12.93 6.40 5.28
CA GLY A 37 -13.90 7.51 5.20
C GLY A 37 -13.57 8.52 4.10
N VAL A 38 -12.86 8.14 3.04
CA VAL A 38 -12.62 9.04 1.90
C VAL A 38 -13.92 9.30 1.14
N CYS A 39 -14.08 10.49 0.55
CA CYS A 39 -15.27 10.81 -0.24
C CYS A 39 -15.28 10.20 -1.66
N ALA A 40 -14.12 9.77 -2.17
CA ALA A 40 -13.91 9.31 -3.56
C ALA A 40 -14.23 10.32 -4.69
N GLU A 41 -14.76 11.50 -4.37
CA GLU A 41 -15.26 12.46 -5.39
C GLU A 41 -14.43 13.74 -5.54
N CYS A 42 -13.71 14.16 -4.49
CA CYS A 42 -12.86 15.35 -4.56
C CYS A 42 -11.64 15.13 -5.46
N GLU A 43 -11.03 16.22 -5.95
CA GLU A 43 -9.90 16.15 -6.88
C GLU A 43 -8.73 15.32 -6.32
N GLY A 44 -8.40 15.48 -5.04
CA GLY A 44 -7.35 14.68 -4.40
C GLY A 44 -7.69 13.18 -4.37
N CYS A 45 -8.95 12.81 -4.13
CA CYS A 45 -9.36 11.41 -4.22
C CYS A 45 -9.23 10.86 -5.64
N LYS A 46 -9.70 11.61 -6.64
CA LYS A 46 -9.69 11.19 -8.06
C LYS A 46 -8.27 11.01 -8.60
N ASN A 47 -7.35 11.89 -8.20
CA ASN A 47 -5.99 11.89 -8.70
C ASN A 47 -5.08 10.87 -7.97
N GLU A 48 -5.31 10.65 -6.68
CA GLU A 48 -4.31 9.96 -5.85
C GLU A 48 -4.71 8.54 -5.43
N LEU A 49 -6.00 8.22 -5.25
CA LEU A 49 -6.40 6.94 -4.63
C LEU A 49 -5.92 5.72 -5.42
N ASN A 50 -6.05 5.76 -6.75
CA ASN A 50 -5.59 4.66 -7.60
C ASN A 50 -4.07 4.47 -7.53
N THR A 51 -3.30 5.57 -7.52
CA THR A 51 -1.85 5.55 -7.36
C THR A 51 -1.45 4.96 -6.01
N ILE A 52 -2.13 5.36 -4.93
CA ILE A 52 -1.87 4.85 -3.58
C ILE A 52 -2.20 3.35 -3.48
N LEU A 53 -3.34 2.92 -4.04
CA LEU A 53 -3.76 1.52 -4.08
C LEU A 53 -2.79 0.65 -4.89
N SER A 54 -2.19 1.21 -5.93
CA SER A 54 -1.26 0.50 -6.82
C SER A 54 0.14 0.32 -6.22
N SER A 55 0.47 1.01 -5.13
CA SER A 55 1.79 0.95 -4.49
C SER A 55 1.75 0.15 -3.18
N VAL A 56 2.66 -0.83 -3.03
CA VAL A 56 2.80 -1.61 -1.79
C VAL A 56 4.00 -1.15 -0.99
N CYS A 57 5.20 -1.12 -1.60
CA CYS A 57 6.43 -0.71 -0.91
C CYS A 57 6.97 0.59 -1.51
N GLY A 58 6.91 1.69 -0.76
CA GLY A 58 7.46 2.98 -1.20
C GLY A 58 8.99 3.04 -1.15
N CYS A 59 9.66 2.22 -0.33
CA CYS A 59 11.13 2.21 -0.21
C CYS A 59 11.83 1.56 -1.41
N LYS A 60 11.11 0.66 -2.08
CA LYS A 60 11.59 -0.19 -3.19
C LYS A 60 10.73 -0.06 -4.44
N GLU A 61 9.83 0.93 -4.44
CA GLU A 61 8.89 1.23 -5.52
C GLU A 61 8.11 -0.01 -6.03
N VAL A 62 7.78 -0.94 -5.13
CA VAL A 62 7.09 -2.19 -5.49
C VAL A 62 5.59 -1.95 -5.56
N SER A 63 5.00 -2.32 -6.69
CA SER A 63 3.56 -2.22 -6.96
C SER A 63 2.76 -3.36 -6.33
N LEU A 64 1.44 -3.18 -6.24
CA LEU A 64 0.50 -4.23 -5.87
C LEU A 64 0.58 -5.40 -6.85
N GLU A 65 0.61 -5.12 -8.16
CA GLU A 65 0.71 -6.14 -9.20
C GLU A 65 1.95 -7.02 -9.03
N ALA A 66 3.11 -6.43 -8.73
CA ALA A 66 4.34 -7.19 -8.51
C ALA A 66 4.20 -8.17 -7.32
N VAL A 67 3.59 -7.73 -6.22
CA VAL A 67 3.33 -8.59 -5.05
C VAL A 67 2.31 -9.68 -5.38
N VAL A 68 1.20 -9.34 -6.05
CA VAL A 68 0.19 -10.31 -6.48
C VAL A 68 0.79 -11.39 -7.39
N ASN A 69 1.64 -10.99 -8.33
CA ASN A 69 2.33 -11.92 -9.21
C ASN A 69 3.31 -12.83 -8.44
N ALA A 70 4.03 -12.30 -7.45
CA ALA A 70 4.87 -13.12 -6.56
C ALA A 70 4.03 -14.16 -5.80
N VAL A 71 2.89 -13.76 -5.23
CA VAL A 71 1.97 -14.68 -4.53
C VAL A 71 1.45 -15.76 -5.47
N LYS A 72 1.02 -15.41 -6.68
CA LYS A 72 0.59 -16.37 -7.72
C LYS A 72 1.70 -17.33 -8.15
N ASN A 73 2.95 -16.90 -8.07
CA ASN A 73 4.13 -17.72 -8.31
C ASN A 73 4.58 -18.55 -7.09
N GLY A 74 3.76 -18.59 -6.02
CA GLY A 74 4.00 -19.44 -4.84
C GLY A 74 4.74 -18.76 -3.69
N ALA A 75 4.89 -17.44 -3.69
CA ALA A 75 5.36 -16.69 -2.53
C ALA A 75 4.24 -16.56 -1.48
N ASP A 76 4.16 -17.54 -0.59
CA ASP A 76 3.15 -17.66 0.48
C ASP A 76 3.60 -17.07 1.82
N THR A 77 4.77 -16.42 1.87
CA THR A 77 5.26 -15.68 3.05
C THR A 77 5.79 -14.31 2.68
N VAL A 78 5.82 -13.39 3.65
CA VAL A 78 6.38 -12.05 3.46
C VAL A 78 7.84 -12.11 3.02
N GLU A 79 8.62 -13.07 3.56
CA GLU A 79 10.02 -13.29 3.20
C GLU A 79 10.16 -13.69 1.74
N LYS A 80 9.37 -14.67 1.25
CA LYS A 80 9.41 -15.10 -0.15
C LYS A 80 9.00 -13.98 -1.11
N VAL A 81 7.99 -13.18 -0.75
CA VAL A 81 7.63 -12.00 -1.54
C VAL A 81 8.79 -11.01 -1.57
N GLY A 82 9.45 -10.79 -0.43
CA GLY A 82 10.62 -9.93 -0.33
C GLY A 82 11.80 -10.42 -1.19
N GLU A 83 12.04 -11.73 -1.25
CA GLU A 83 13.08 -12.32 -2.11
C GLU A 83 12.77 -12.10 -3.61
N MET A 84 11.51 -12.22 -4.02
CA MET A 84 11.11 -12.08 -5.42
C MET A 84 10.99 -10.62 -5.89
N THR A 85 10.60 -9.71 -5.00
CA THR A 85 10.22 -8.33 -5.37
C THR A 85 11.12 -7.26 -4.76
N GLY A 86 11.93 -7.62 -3.76
CA GLY A 86 12.66 -6.68 -2.91
C GLY A 86 11.81 -6.02 -1.82
N ALA A 87 10.47 -6.14 -1.86
CA ALA A 87 9.58 -5.44 -0.93
C ALA A 87 9.85 -5.82 0.53
N GLY A 88 10.00 -4.81 1.39
CA GLY A 88 10.20 -5.03 2.82
C GLY A 88 11.60 -5.52 3.19
N THR A 89 12.58 -5.40 2.29
CA THR A 89 13.97 -5.77 2.51
C THR A 89 14.91 -4.56 2.39
N GLY A 90 16.07 -4.62 3.05
CA GLY A 90 17.11 -3.60 2.96
C GLY A 90 16.73 -2.26 3.59
N VAL A 91 17.15 -1.17 2.94
CA VAL A 91 16.93 0.22 3.38
C VAL A 91 16.12 1.00 2.35
N ASP A 92 15.46 2.06 2.80
CA ASP A 92 14.85 3.09 1.94
C ASP A 92 15.96 3.85 1.20
N GLU A 93 15.84 3.91 -0.12
CA GLU A 93 16.89 4.48 -0.99
C GLU A 93 16.98 6.00 -0.89
N GLU A 94 15.92 6.66 -0.39
CA GLU A 94 15.86 8.09 -0.19
C GLU A 94 16.33 8.49 1.21
N THR A 95 15.91 7.76 2.26
CA THR A 95 16.19 8.15 3.66
C THR A 95 17.32 7.38 4.32
N GLY A 96 17.72 6.21 3.78
CA GLY A 96 18.70 5.31 4.39
C GLY A 96 18.19 4.55 5.62
N GLU A 97 16.93 4.72 6.01
CA GLU A 97 16.31 3.99 7.13
C GLU A 97 15.97 2.55 6.76
N GLU A 98 15.82 1.68 7.76
CA GLU A 98 15.40 0.29 7.53
C GLU A 98 14.04 0.21 6.83
N CYS A 99 13.98 -0.57 5.74
CA CYS A 99 12.74 -0.87 5.05
C CYS A 99 11.97 -1.97 5.80
N GLY A 100 10.63 -1.95 5.72
CA GLY A 100 9.83 -3.03 6.31
C GLY A 100 8.39 -2.65 6.63
N LYS A 101 8.05 -1.36 6.65
CA LYS A 101 6.68 -0.90 6.98
C LYS A 101 5.59 -1.48 6.07
N CYS A 102 5.95 -1.89 4.85
CA CYS A 102 5.03 -2.54 3.91
C CYS A 102 4.76 -4.03 4.20
N LYS A 103 5.51 -4.68 5.11
CA LYS A 103 5.33 -6.11 5.41
C LYS A 103 3.90 -6.45 5.85
N VAL A 104 3.24 -5.55 6.59
CA VAL A 104 1.82 -5.69 6.95
C VAL A 104 0.89 -5.70 5.74
N LEU A 105 1.20 -4.91 4.71
CA LEU A 105 0.42 -4.89 3.47
C LEU A 105 0.64 -6.17 2.67
N ILE A 106 1.88 -6.64 2.61
CA ILE A 106 2.23 -7.91 1.95
C ILE A 106 1.51 -9.07 2.62
N GLN A 107 1.57 -9.17 3.96
CA GLN A 107 0.88 -10.21 4.71
C GLN A 107 -0.63 -10.19 4.41
N ASN A 108 -1.24 -9.01 4.40
CA ASN A 108 -2.65 -8.88 4.09
C ASN A 108 -3.00 -9.33 2.65
N ILE A 109 -2.14 -9.06 1.68
CA ILE A 109 -2.32 -9.54 0.29
C ILE A 109 -2.26 -11.07 0.23
N ILE A 110 -1.30 -11.68 0.94
CA ILE A 110 -1.17 -13.13 1.07
C ILE A 110 -2.44 -13.72 1.72
N ASP A 111 -2.88 -13.17 2.85
CA ASP A 111 -4.04 -13.65 3.62
C ASP A 111 -5.34 -13.56 2.82
N LEU A 112 -5.49 -12.52 2.00
CA LEU A 112 -6.66 -12.33 1.14
C LEU A 112 -6.62 -13.16 -0.15
N GLY A 113 -5.45 -13.69 -0.52
CA GLY A 113 -5.25 -14.52 -1.71
C GLY A 113 -5.55 -13.82 -3.03
N ARG A 114 -5.35 -12.49 -3.12
CA ARG A 114 -5.69 -11.68 -4.31
C ARG A 114 -4.58 -10.74 -4.73
#